data_AF-A0A937K0X1-F1
#
_entry.id   AF-A0A937K0X1-F1
#
_cell.length_a   1.000
_cell.length_b   1.000
_cell.length_c   1.000
_cell.angle_alpha   90.00
_cell.angle_beta   90.00
_cell.angle_gamma   90.00
#
_symmetry.space_group_name_H-M   'P 1'
#
loop_
_entity.id
_entity.type
_entity.pdbx_description
1 polymer ?
#
loop_
_entity_poly.entity_id
_entity_poly.type
_entity_poly.pdbx_seq_one_letter_code
_entity_poly.pdbx_strand_id
1 'polypeptide(L)'
;MLNGSLYKINTCEDIDDQIEAELTLDQNHPIFEGHFPGQPVLPGVCLLEILKDLLNTYNDTEYVLRDGSNIKYMKMVDPRQSPELTFKINQKAEDDSLQVSATSYMTNGEANFKFKGLFVKE
;
A
#
# COMPACT_ATOMS: atom_id res chain seq x y z
N MET A 1 9.88 -9.06 -4.56
CA MET A 1 8.74 -8.17 -4.88
C MET A 1 7.46 -8.89 -4.50
N LEU A 2 6.52 -8.18 -3.87
CA LEU A 2 5.25 -8.76 -3.38
C LEU A 2 4.14 -8.69 -4.44
N ASN A 3 4.22 -7.72 -5.36
CA ASN A 3 3.32 -7.62 -6.52
C ASN A 3 3.42 -8.86 -7.42
N GLY A 4 2.28 -9.42 -7.81
CA GLY A 4 2.17 -10.64 -8.62
C GLY A 4 2.26 -11.95 -7.82
N SER A 5 2.56 -11.90 -6.52
CA SER A 5 2.47 -13.07 -5.63
C SER A 5 1.46 -12.85 -4.51
N LEU A 6 1.63 -11.82 -3.68
CA LEU A 6 0.79 -11.53 -2.52
C LEU A 6 -0.44 -10.71 -2.90
N TYR A 7 -0.31 -9.86 -3.91
CA TYR A 7 -1.38 -9.02 -4.39
C TYR A 7 -1.20 -8.71 -5.87
N LYS A 8 -2.27 -8.22 -6.49
CA LYS A 8 -2.26 -7.72 -7.85
C LYS A 8 -2.85 -6.31 -7.87
N ILE A 9 -2.18 -5.39 -8.56
CA ILE A 9 -2.73 -4.07 -8.86
C ILE A 9 -3.79 -4.24 -9.96
N ASN A 10 -5.00 -3.75 -9.69
CA ASN A 10 -6.13 -3.76 -10.63
C ASN A 10 -6.16 -2.47 -11.45
N THR A 11 -6.06 -1.34 -10.76
CA THR A 11 -6.03 0.01 -11.34
C THR A 11 -5.04 0.88 -10.57
N CYS A 12 -4.49 1.89 -11.24
CA CYS A 12 -3.67 2.94 -10.64
C CYS A 12 -3.76 4.16 -11.55
N GLU A 13 -4.61 5.11 -11.17
CA GLU A 13 -5.06 6.21 -12.04
C GLU A 13 -5.10 7.52 -11.26
N ASP A 14 -5.07 8.64 -11.98
CA ASP A 14 -5.29 9.97 -11.41
C ASP A 14 -6.78 10.30 -11.33
N ILE A 15 -7.24 10.59 -10.12
CA ILE A 15 -8.61 11.01 -9.82
C ILE A 15 -8.53 12.27 -8.96
N ASP A 16 -9.02 13.41 -9.47
CA ASP A 16 -9.07 14.69 -8.76
C ASP A 16 -7.71 15.11 -8.13
N ASP A 17 -6.64 15.10 -8.93
CA ASP A 17 -5.25 15.41 -8.51
C ASP A 17 -4.68 14.47 -7.42
N GLN A 18 -5.29 13.29 -7.25
CA GLN A 18 -4.86 12.24 -6.35
C GLN A 18 -4.71 10.93 -7.09
N ILE A 19 -3.66 10.17 -6.79
CA ILE A 19 -3.52 8.81 -7.31
C ILE A 19 -4.44 7.90 -6.51
N GLU A 20 -5.33 7.21 -7.20
CA GLU A 20 -6.16 6.15 -6.64
C GLU A 20 -5.75 4.81 -7.25
N ALA A 21 -5.42 3.86 -6.37
CA ALA A 21 -5.01 2.52 -6.78
C ALA A 21 -5.86 1.47 -6.08
N GLU A 22 -6.43 0.57 -6.87
CA GLU A 22 -7.15 -0.59 -6.37
C GLU A 22 -6.29 -1.84 -6.55
N LEU A 23 -6.29 -2.70 -5.53
CA LEU A 23 -5.57 -3.96 -5.57
C LEU A 23 -6.35 -5.08 -4.90
N THR A 24 -6.04 -6.31 -5.30
CA THR A 24 -6.60 -7.53 -4.71
C THR A 24 -5.49 -8.37 -4.09
N LEU A 25 -5.63 -8.73 -2.82
CA LEU A 25 -4.78 -9.65 -2.07
C LEU A 25 -5.09 -11.09 -2.48
N ASP A 26 -4.05 -11.92 -2.64
CA ASP A 26 -4.20 -13.37 -2.74
C ASP A 26 -4.36 -13.97 -1.35
N GLN A 27 -5.60 -14.22 -0.94
CA GLN A 27 -5.92 -14.82 0.36
C GLN A 27 -5.27 -16.21 0.60
N ASN A 28 -4.82 -16.89 -0.46
CA ASN A 28 -4.15 -18.20 -0.36
C ASN A 28 -2.64 -18.08 -0.22
N HIS A 29 -2.08 -16.86 -0.19
CA HIS A 29 -0.65 -16.66 -0.11
C HIS A 29 -0.09 -17.21 1.23
N PRO A 30 1.03 -17.96 1.23
CA PRO A 30 1.59 -18.60 2.44
C PRO A 30 1.92 -17.64 3.59
N ILE A 31 2.10 -16.35 3.30
CA ILE A 31 2.32 -15.32 4.35
C ILE A 31 1.19 -15.29 5.39
N PHE A 32 -0.03 -15.65 4.97
CA PHE A 32 -1.22 -15.66 5.81
C PHE A 32 -1.30 -16.92 6.71
N GLU A 33 -0.49 -17.94 6.44
CA GLU A 33 -0.38 -19.13 7.32
C GLU A 33 0.44 -18.82 8.58
N GLY A 34 1.35 -17.85 8.51
CA GLY A 34 2.27 -17.51 9.60
C GLY A 34 1.77 -16.46 10.60
N HIS A 35 0.73 -15.68 10.26
CA HIS A 35 0.26 -14.52 11.06
C HIS A 35 -1.28 -14.44 11.07
N PHE A 36 -2.04 -15.03 11.99
CA PHE A 36 -1.77 -16.01 13.05
C PHE A 36 -2.45 -17.35 12.66
N PRO A 37 -2.08 -18.50 13.24
CA PRO A 37 -2.75 -19.77 12.94
C PRO A 37 -4.28 -19.70 13.09
N GLY A 38 -5.01 -19.92 11.99
CA GLY A 38 -6.48 -19.82 11.92
C GLY A 38 -7.05 -18.39 11.76
N GLN A 39 -6.22 -17.35 11.87
CA GLN A 39 -6.60 -15.95 11.75
C GLN A 39 -5.61 -15.21 10.82
N PRO A 40 -5.72 -15.39 9.50
CA PRO A 40 -4.89 -14.69 8.53
C PRO A 40 -5.03 -13.17 8.63
N VAL A 41 -3.89 -12.50 8.73
CA VAL A 41 -3.78 -11.03 8.81
C VAL A 41 -2.65 -10.58 7.91
N LEU A 42 -2.88 -9.54 7.12
CA LEU A 42 -1.84 -8.88 6.34
C LEU A 42 -0.83 -8.19 7.26
N PRO A 43 0.47 -8.53 7.20
CA PRO A 43 1.48 -7.84 7.99
C PRO A 43 1.55 -6.35 7.63
N GLY A 44 1.67 -5.47 8.63
CA GLY A 44 1.71 -4.02 8.39
C GLY A 44 2.85 -3.58 7.46
N VAL A 45 3.98 -4.27 7.50
CA VAL A 45 5.11 -4.01 6.59
C VAL A 45 4.76 -4.24 5.12
N CYS A 46 3.83 -5.15 4.81
CA CYS A 46 3.36 -5.37 3.45
C CYS A 46 2.57 -4.17 2.92
N LEU A 47 1.84 -3.44 3.77
CA LEU A 47 1.13 -2.22 3.35
C LEU A 47 2.09 -1.09 2.96
N LEU A 48 3.23 -1.00 3.64
CA LEU A 48 4.27 -0.02 3.31
C LEU A 48 4.99 -0.39 2.02
N GLU A 49 5.26 -1.68 1.82
CA GLU A 49 5.85 -2.19 0.57
C GLU A 49 4.91 -2.01 -0.62
N ILE A 50 3.61 -2.29 -0.45
CA ILE A 50 2.57 -2.00 -1.45
C ILE A 50 2.60 -0.52 -1.84
N LEU A 51 2.63 0.40 -0.85
CA LEU A 51 2.69 1.83 -1.15
C LEU A 51 3.93 2.19 -1.98
N LYS A 52 5.11 1.64 -1.64
CA LYS A 52 6.34 1.85 -2.41
C LYS A 52 6.19 1.32 -3.84
N ASP A 53 5.68 0.10 -4.01
CA ASP A 53 5.48 -0.52 -5.32
C ASP A 53 4.48 0.30 -6.18
N LEU A 54 3.43 0.86 -5.58
CA LEU A 54 2.48 1.76 -6.25
C LEU A 54 3.15 3.05 -6.71
N LEU A 55 3.95 3.69 -5.85
CA LEU A 55 4.70 4.89 -6.22
C LEU A 55 5.67 4.60 -7.37
N ASN A 56 6.40 3.48 -7.31
CA ASN A 56 7.37 3.12 -8.34
C ASN A 56 6.68 2.80 -9.68
N THR A 57 5.56 2.07 -9.62
CA THR A 57 4.76 1.72 -10.81
C THR A 57 4.17 2.97 -11.45
N TYR A 58 3.59 3.87 -10.66
CA TYR A 58 2.96 5.08 -11.18
C TYR A 58 3.98 6.05 -11.79
N ASN A 59 5.13 6.25 -11.14
CA ASN A 59 6.14 7.21 -11.58
C ASN A 59 7.14 6.64 -12.61
N ASP A 60 7.07 5.34 -12.92
CA ASP A 60 8.06 4.61 -13.73
C ASP A 60 9.51 4.93 -13.30
N THR A 61 9.73 4.94 -11.98
CA THR A 61 11.01 5.32 -11.36
C THR A 61 11.16 4.60 -10.04
N GLU A 62 12.36 4.10 -9.74
CA GLU A 62 12.65 3.46 -8.46
C GLU A 62 12.82 4.52 -7.36
N TYR A 63 11.94 4.45 -6.37
CA TYR A 63 12.05 5.19 -5.13
C TYR A 63 12.19 4.25 -3.94
N VAL A 64 12.97 4.70 -2.95
CA VAL A 64 13.14 4.05 -1.66
C VAL A 64 12.65 4.95 -0.53
N LEU A 65 12.09 4.33 0.51
CA LEU A 65 11.64 5.05 1.69
C LEU A 65 12.86 5.63 2.43
N ARG A 66 12.89 6.96 2.59
CA ARG A 66 13.91 7.66 3.39
C ARG A 66 13.43 8.00 4.79
N ASP A 67 12.20 8.51 4.90
CA ASP A 67 11.62 8.92 6.19
C ASP A 67 10.13 8.60 6.27
N GLY A 68 9.69 8.16 7.44
CA GLY A 68 8.30 7.84 7.76
C GLY A 68 7.76 8.70 8.89
N SER A 69 7.66 10.02 8.68
CA SER A 69 7.20 10.99 9.69
C SER A 69 5.92 10.60 10.43
N ASN A 70 5.02 9.85 9.78
CA ASN A 70 3.84 9.28 10.43
C ASN A 70 3.39 7.99 9.73
N ILE A 71 3.47 6.87 10.44
CA ILE A 71 2.97 5.56 9.97
C ILE A 71 1.98 5.02 10.99
N LYS A 72 0.73 4.77 10.57
CA LYS A 72 -0.33 4.25 11.44
C LYS A 72 -0.98 3.02 10.82
N TYR A 73 -0.97 1.92 11.59
CA TYR A 73 -1.71 0.70 11.31
C TYR A 73 -2.94 0.67 12.21
N MET A 74 -4.08 1.11 11.68
CA MET A 74 -5.27 1.39 12.46
C MET A 74 -6.19 0.17 12.57
N LYS A 75 -6.19 -0.70 11.55
CA LYS A 75 -7.00 -1.92 11.52
C LYS A 75 -6.23 -3.06 10.86
N MET A 76 -6.50 -4.28 11.34
CA MET A 76 -6.02 -5.51 10.71
C MET A 76 -6.80 -5.77 9.43
N VAL A 77 -6.13 -6.31 8.42
CA VAL A 77 -6.75 -6.74 7.17
C VAL A 77 -6.76 -8.27 7.14
N ASP A 78 -7.94 -8.86 7.26
CA ASP A 78 -8.15 -10.28 6.96
C ASP A 78 -8.47 -10.39 5.46
N PRO A 79 -7.60 -11.02 4.64
CA PRO A 79 -7.77 -11.07 3.19
C PRO A 79 -9.04 -11.83 2.76
N ARG A 80 -9.65 -12.63 3.65
CA ARG A 80 -10.92 -13.33 3.37
C ARG A 80 -12.13 -12.43 3.53
N GLN A 81 -12.01 -11.36 4.33
CA GLN A 81 -13.07 -10.38 4.60
C GLN A 81 -12.90 -9.10 3.81
N SER A 82 -11.66 -8.70 3.54
CA SER A 82 -11.29 -7.52 2.76
C SER A 82 -10.15 -7.88 1.82
N PRO A 83 -10.44 -8.65 0.76
CA PRO A 83 -9.44 -9.01 -0.25
C PRO A 83 -9.02 -7.79 -1.07
N GLU A 84 -9.86 -6.77 -1.15
CA GLU A 84 -9.62 -5.56 -1.92
C GLU A 84 -9.17 -4.43 -1.01
N LEU A 85 -8.13 -3.70 -1.43
CA LEU A 85 -7.69 -2.48 -0.80
C LEU A 85 -7.66 -1.34 -1.82
N THR A 86 -8.08 -0.16 -1.38
CA THR A 86 -7.98 1.08 -2.16
C THR A 86 -6.97 2.00 -1.49
N PHE A 87 -5.96 2.43 -2.23
CA PHE A 87 -4.99 3.42 -1.80
C PHE A 87 -5.33 4.76 -2.44
N LYS A 88 -5.43 5.80 -1.60
CA LYS A 88 -5.53 7.20 -2.00
C LYS A 88 -4.23 7.90 -1.65
N ILE A 89 -3.48 8.34 -2.66
CA ILE A 89 -2.08 8.79 -2.52
C ILE A 89 -1.96 10.20 -3.08
N ASN A 90 -1.55 11.13 -2.22
CA ASN A 90 -1.05 12.43 -2.65
C ASN A 90 0.47 12.37 -2.66
N GLN A 91 1.08 12.78 -3.77
CA GLN A 91 2.52 12.93 -3.87
C GLN A 91 2.89 14.33 -4.37
N LYS A 92 4.02 14.84 -3.90
CA LYS A 92 4.63 16.07 -4.41
C LYS A 92 6.09 15.80 -4.72
N ALA A 93 6.47 15.97 -5.97
CA ALA A 93 7.85 15.84 -6.41
C ALA A 93 8.66 17.09 -6.06
N GLU A 94 9.85 16.87 -5.50
CA GLU A 94 10.87 17.88 -5.19
C GLU A 94 12.25 17.28 -5.51
N ASP A 95 12.87 17.73 -6.60
CA ASP A 95 14.15 17.21 -7.12
C ASP A 95 14.14 15.67 -7.23
N ASP A 96 15.04 15.00 -6.50
CA ASP A 96 15.14 13.53 -6.44
C ASP A 96 14.30 12.90 -5.32
N SER A 97 13.23 13.58 -4.88
CA SER A 97 12.40 13.13 -3.76
C SER A 97 10.90 13.29 -3.99
N LEU A 98 10.13 12.43 -3.32
CA LEU A 98 8.67 12.46 -3.28
C LEU A 98 8.21 12.62 -1.84
N GLN A 99 7.56 13.74 -1.54
CA GLN A 99 6.77 13.88 -0.31
C GLN A 99 5.43 13.18 -0.53
N VAL A 100 5.12 12.18 0.30
CA VAL A 100 3.95 11.31 0.11
C VAL A 100 3.04 11.37 1.33
N SER A 101 1.73 11.45 1.08
CA SER A 101 0.67 11.23 2.06
C SER A 101 -0.35 10.25 1.50
N ALA A 102 -0.49 9.09 2.12
CA ALA A 102 -1.34 8.01 1.64
C ALA A 102 -2.29 7.48 2.72
N THR A 103 -3.49 7.08 2.32
CA THR A 103 -4.43 6.31 3.15
C THR A 103 -4.90 5.08 2.39
N SER A 104 -4.87 3.92 3.03
CA SER A 104 -5.47 2.69 2.52
C SER A 104 -6.82 2.45 3.19
N TYR A 105 -7.76 1.94 2.40
CA TYR A 105 -9.13 1.62 2.80
C TYR A 105 -9.42 0.16 2.46
N MET A 106 -10.16 -0.51 3.35
CA MET A 106 -10.71 -1.84 3.12
C MET A 106 -12.04 -1.77 2.37
N THR A 107 -12.52 -2.91 1.86
CA THR A 107 -13.81 -3.04 1.14
C THR A 107 -15.01 -2.43 1.88
N ASN A 108 -14.98 -2.39 3.22
CA ASN A 108 -16.03 -1.80 4.05
C ASN A 108 -15.93 -0.26 4.19
N GLY A 109 -14.99 0.39 3.49
CA GLY A 109 -14.74 1.83 3.53
C GLY A 109 -13.92 2.30 4.73
N GLU A 110 -13.49 1.40 5.60
CA GLU A 110 -12.71 1.78 6.78
C GLU A 110 -11.23 1.90 6.45
N ALA A 111 -10.60 2.97 6.95
CA ALA A 111 -9.16 3.15 6.81
C ALA A 111 -8.40 2.15 7.70
N ASN A 112 -7.50 1.36 7.10
CA ASN A 112 -6.63 0.42 7.82
C ASN A 112 -5.20 0.94 7.97
N PHE A 113 -4.74 1.81 7.07
CA PHE A 113 -3.37 2.31 7.06
C PHE A 113 -3.30 3.79 6.66
N LYS A 114 -2.41 4.53 7.33
CA LYS A 114 -2.06 5.91 6.98
C LYS A 114 -0.55 6.08 6.98
N PHE A 115 -0.05 6.77 5.97
CA PHE A 115 1.36 7.08 5.81
C PHE A 115 1.54 8.56 5.48
N LYS A 116 2.56 9.17 6.08
CA LYS A 116 3.14 10.43 5.61
C LYS A 116 4.66 10.33 5.75
N GLY A 117 5.38 10.69 4.69
CA GLY A 117 6.84 10.56 4.68
C GLY A 117 7.48 10.98 3.37
N LEU A 118 8.76 10.64 3.24
CA LEU A 118 9.60 11.01 2.12
C LEU A 118 10.20 9.77 1.48
N PHE A 119 10.06 9.69 0.16
CA PHE A 119 10.78 8.74 -0.67
C PHE A 119 11.84 9.48 -1.48
N VAL A 120 12.95 8.82 -1.80
CA VAL A 120 14.02 9.37 -2.64
C VAL A 120 14.34 8.41 -3.78
N LYS A 121 14.72 8.97 -4.92
CA LYS A 121 15.10 8.19 -6.10
C LYS A 121 16.36 7.38 -5.78
N GLU A 122 16.38 6.13 -6.21
CA GLU A 122 17.55 5.24 -6.12
C GLU A 122 18.57 5.50 -7.26
#